data_AF-A0A9E3HY33-F1
#
_entry.id   AF-A0A9E3HY33-F1
#
_cell.length_a   1.000
_cell.length_b   1.000
_cell.length_c   1.000
_cell.angle_alpha   90.00
_cell.angle_beta   90.00
_cell.angle_gamma   90.00
#
_symmetry.space_group_name_H-M   'P 1'
#
loop_
_entity.id
_entity.type
_entity.pdbx_description
1 polymer ?
#
loop_
_entity_poly.entity_id
_entity_poly.type
_entity_poly.pdbx_seq_one_letter_code
_entity_poly.pdbx_strand_id
1 'polypeptide(L)'
;MKLYIFGERYRSPVFAAAWMAATILAAHLLEFLAPGRWLLPAAAGAGFWLLFVHPLRGGEYARAIRYALGWAGMMVLVQVTLTLLWPGAMEENVIRAAAYRDEMFHWIRTGEGPEGDIAQFLPVHIRHFAIFCLLSLTSGGLLGLMMGAVLLGYMNFYAGSLIAASAGSPVAILLAWQVWAVVRVTGYIVAGAALGGALLHQRNDIGAKKKTIIRWLTLALALIVADVALKWALAGVYQQALNGALGG
;
A
#
# COMPACT_ATOMS: atom_id res chain seq x y z
N MET A 1 -24.96 24.45 -12.23
CA MET A 1 -25.05 24.49 -10.76
C MET A 1 -25.44 23.12 -10.19
N LYS A 2 -24.56 22.11 -10.20
CA LYS A 2 -24.85 20.78 -9.60
C LYS A 2 -23.63 19.88 -9.24
N LEU A 3 -22.39 20.35 -9.33
CA LEU A 3 -21.20 19.63 -8.83
C LEU A 3 -20.46 20.33 -7.67
N TYR A 4 -20.82 21.57 -7.34
CA TYR A 4 -20.09 22.35 -6.33
C TYR A 4 -20.35 21.89 -4.88
N ILE A 5 -21.51 21.30 -4.59
CA ILE A 5 -21.90 20.94 -3.22
C ILE A 5 -21.17 19.69 -2.70
N PHE A 6 -20.81 18.76 -3.60
CA PHE A 6 -20.01 17.60 -3.21
C PHE A 6 -18.53 17.95 -3.00
N GLY A 7 -18.04 18.96 -3.73
CA GLY A 7 -16.62 19.32 -3.71
C GLY A 7 -16.10 19.74 -2.33
N GLU A 8 -16.89 20.50 -1.57
CA GLU A 8 -16.57 20.94 -0.21
C GLU A 8 -16.40 19.75 0.77
N ARG A 9 -17.30 18.76 0.70
CA ARG A 9 -17.26 17.60 1.61
C ARG A 9 -16.00 16.75 1.42
N TYR A 10 -15.58 16.55 0.17
CA TYR A 10 -14.35 15.83 -0.17
C TYR A 10 -13.06 16.56 0.24
N ARG A 11 -13.14 17.80 0.72
CA ARG A 11 -12.00 18.52 1.31
C ARG A 11 -11.89 18.32 2.82
N SER A 12 -12.98 17.91 3.49
CA SER A 12 -12.98 17.70 4.93
C SER A 12 -12.12 16.49 5.31
N PRO A 13 -11.11 16.65 6.18
CA PRO A 13 -10.27 15.53 6.63
C PRO A 13 -11.09 14.51 7.43
N VAL A 14 -12.09 14.96 8.19
CA VAL A 14 -12.99 14.09 8.96
C VAL A 14 -13.82 13.22 8.03
N PHE A 15 -14.41 13.80 6.99
CA PHE A 15 -15.17 13.05 5.99
C PHE A 15 -14.27 12.04 5.26
N ALA A 16 -13.07 12.46 4.85
CA ALA A 16 -12.11 11.59 4.17
C ALA A 16 -11.73 10.37 5.05
N ALA A 17 -11.44 10.60 6.34
CA ALA A 17 -11.11 9.53 7.27
C ALA A 17 -12.30 8.58 7.50
N ALA A 18 -13.51 9.12 7.71
CA ALA A 18 -14.72 8.31 7.87
C ALA A 18 -15.03 7.47 6.62
N TRP A 19 -14.82 8.04 5.43
CA TRP A 19 -14.99 7.34 4.16
C TRP A 19 -13.98 6.20 3.99
N MET A 20 -12.70 6.44 4.30
CA MET A 20 -11.67 5.40 4.30
C MET A 20 -12.06 4.26 5.25
N ALA A 21 -12.45 4.59 6.49
CA ALA A 21 -12.84 3.59 7.47
C ALA A 21 -14.05 2.78 7.00
N ALA A 22 -15.10 3.45 6.54
CA ALA A 22 -16.31 2.80 6.06
C ALA A 22 -16.03 1.87 4.87
N THR A 23 -15.22 2.31 3.89
CA THR A 23 -14.93 1.50 2.70
C THR A 23 -14.02 0.31 3.00
N ILE A 24 -13.04 0.46 3.90
CA ILE A 24 -12.19 -0.65 4.34
C ILE A 24 -13.00 -1.68 5.13
N LEU A 25 -13.80 -1.23 6.10
CA LEU A 25 -14.64 -2.12 6.91
C LEU A 25 -15.70 -2.83 6.07
N ALA A 26 -16.33 -2.10 5.13
CA ALA A 26 -17.28 -2.70 4.20
C ALA A 26 -16.61 -3.72 3.28
N ALA A 27 -15.40 -3.46 2.78
CA ALA A 27 -14.68 -4.40 1.94
C ALA A 27 -14.36 -5.72 2.69
N HIS A 28 -13.92 -5.62 3.94
CA HIS A 28 -13.72 -6.81 4.78
C HIS A 28 -15.04 -7.51 5.13
N LEU A 29 -16.10 -6.79 5.46
CA LEU A 29 -17.41 -7.39 5.72
C LEU A 29 -17.95 -8.13 4.48
N LEU A 30 -17.83 -7.55 3.29
CA LEU A 30 -18.23 -8.18 2.04
C LEU A 30 -17.44 -9.46 1.76
N GLU A 31 -16.14 -9.44 2.04
CA GLU A 31 -15.27 -10.61 1.91
C GLU A 31 -15.68 -11.75 2.86
N PHE A 32 -16.07 -11.44 4.11
CA PHE A 32 -16.60 -12.44 5.05
C PHE A 32 -17.94 -13.05 4.59
N LEU A 33 -18.77 -12.28 3.87
CA LEU A 33 -20.09 -12.74 3.39
C LEU A 33 -20.02 -13.48 2.05
N ALA A 34 -19.04 -13.15 1.21
CA ALA A 34 -18.84 -13.72 -0.11
C ALA A 34 -17.34 -13.97 -0.32
N PRO A 35 -16.81 -15.12 0.14
CA PRO A 35 -15.38 -15.39 0.09
C PRO A 35 -14.87 -15.34 -1.35
N GLY A 36 -13.85 -14.50 -1.56
CA GLY A 36 -13.30 -14.25 -2.87
C GLY A 36 -12.06 -13.39 -2.76
N ARG A 37 -10.89 -13.97 -3.06
CA ARG A 37 -9.58 -13.31 -2.86
C ARG A 37 -9.40 -11.98 -3.59
N TRP A 38 -10.19 -11.74 -4.64
CA TRP A 38 -10.19 -10.47 -5.38
C TRP A 38 -11.22 -9.46 -4.88
N LEU A 39 -12.18 -9.87 -4.05
CA LEU A 39 -13.27 -9.00 -3.59
C LEU A 39 -12.73 -7.89 -2.69
N LEU A 40 -11.89 -8.22 -1.71
CA LEU A 40 -11.26 -7.22 -0.83
C LEU A 40 -10.44 -6.17 -1.59
N PRO A 41 -9.43 -6.53 -2.41
CA PRO A 41 -8.64 -5.53 -3.11
C PRO A 41 -9.48 -4.71 -4.10
N ALA A 42 -10.48 -5.32 -4.74
CA ALA A 42 -11.40 -4.61 -5.63
C ALA A 42 -12.30 -3.63 -4.87
N ALA A 43 -12.96 -4.07 -3.81
CA ALA A 43 -13.89 -3.25 -3.03
C ALA A 43 -13.16 -2.13 -2.28
N ALA A 44 -12.04 -2.43 -1.63
CA ALA A 44 -11.23 -1.44 -0.93
C ALA A 44 -10.63 -0.42 -1.90
N GLY A 45 -10.06 -0.90 -3.03
CA GLY A 45 -9.49 -0.05 -4.06
C GLY A 45 -10.52 0.85 -4.73
N ALA A 46 -11.66 0.32 -5.14
CA ALA A 46 -12.74 1.08 -5.77
C ALA A 46 -13.41 2.06 -4.79
N GLY A 47 -13.69 1.61 -3.56
CA GLY A 47 -14.27 2.45 -2.52
C GLY A 47 -13.37 3.65 -2.21
N PHE A 48 -12.07 3.43 -2.05
CA PHE A 48 -11.12 4.53 -1.85
C PHE A 48 -10.92 5.39 -3.11
N TRP A 49 -10.95 4.81 -4.30
CA TRP A 49 -10.79 5.55 -5.55
C TRP A 49 -11.80 6.68 -5.71
N LEU A 50 -13.03 6.51 -5.23
CA LEU A 50 -14.07 7.56 -5.24
C LEU A 50 -13.67 8.81 -4.43
N LEU A 51 -12.93 8.64 -3.34
CA LEU A 51 -12.36 9.74 -2.57
C LEU A 51 -11.10 10.31 -3.25
N PHE A 52 -10.26 9.44 -3.82
CA PHE A 52 -8.99 9.79 -4.44
C PHE A 52 -9.12 10.56 -5.77
N VAL A 53 -10.12 10.23 -6.59
CA VAL A 53 -10.35 10.82 -7.91
C VAL A 53 -10.68 12.32 -7.82
N HIS A 54 -11.33 12.74 -6.74
CA HIS A 54 -11.80 14.12 -6.59
C HIS A 54 -10.65 15.14 -6.55
N PRO A 55 -9.66 15.07 -5.62
CA PRO A 55 -8.51 15.97 -5.64
C PRO A 55 -7.67 15.84 -6.92
N LEU A 56 -7.55 14.65 -7.51
CA LEU A 56 -6.80 14.46 -8.75
C LEU A 56 -7.41 15.21 -9.94
N ARG A 57 -8.73 15.18 -10.10
CA ARG A 57 -9.42 15.92 -11.18
C ARG A 57 -9.15 17.42 -11.09
N GLY A 58 -9.07 17.95 -9.87
CA GLY A 58 -8.74 19.35 -9.59
C GLY A 58 -7.25 19.71 -9.66
N GLY A 59 -6.36 18.74 -9.93
CA GLY A 59 -4.91 18.95 -9.93
C GLY A 59 -4.28 19.06 -8.53
N GLU A 60 -5.00 18.64 -7.49
CA GLU A 60 -4.57 18.70 -6.09
C GLU A 60 -3.77 17.45 -5.67
N TYR A 61 -2.69 17.15 -6.40
CA TYR A 61 -1.88 15.93 -6.23
C TYR A 61 -1.44 15.68 -4.78
N ALA A 62 -0.98 16.72 -4.08
CA ALA A 62 -0.54 16.60 -2.68
C ALA A 62 -1.67 16.15 -1.75
N ARG A 63 -2.92 16.56 -2.01
CA ARG A 63 -4.08 16.09 -1.24
C ARG A 63 -4.41 14.64 -1.57
N ALA A 64 -4.40 14.27 -2.85
CA ALA A 64 -4.60 12.89 -3.28
C ALA A 64 -3.58 11.93 -2.63
N ILE A 65 -2.30 12.33 -2.61
CA ILE A 65 -1.21 11.60 -1.95
C ILE A 65 -1.47 11.45 -0.45
N ARG A 66 -1.82 12.54 0.26
CA ARG A 66 -2.14 12.48 1.69
C ARG A 66 -3.31 11.55 2.00
N TYR A 67 -4.35 11.56 1.17
CA TYR A 67 -5.48 10.63 1.33
C TYR A 67 -5.06 9.18 1.10
N ALA A 68 -4.25 8.91 0.08
CA ALA A 68 -3.78 7.56 -0.20
C ALA A 68 -2.83 7.04 0.90
N LEU A 69 -1.99 7.90 1.48
CA LEU A 69 -1.16 7.57 2.65
C LEU A 69 -2.02 7.28 3.87
N GLY A 70 -3.03 8.10 4.15
CA GLY A 70 -3.99 7.86 5.25
C GLY A 70 -4.75 6.55 5.06
N TRP A 71 -5.19 6.27 3.84
CA TRP A 71 -5.86 5.01 3.50
C TRP A 71 -4.94 3.81 3.68
N ALA A 72 -3.69 3.87 3.22
CA ALA A 72 -2.72 2.81 3.42
C ALA A 72 -2.44 2.55 4.91
N GLY A 73 -2.25 3.61 5.70
CA GLY A 73 -2.08 3.48 7.16
C GLY A 73 -3.29 2.86 7.85
N MET A 74 -4.51 3.22 7.43
CA MET A 74 -5.73 2.64 7.97
C MET A 74 -5.90 1.17 7.57
N MET A 75 -5.54 0.80 6.33
CA MET A 75 -5.47 -0.60 5.89
C MET A 75 -4.51 -1.41 6.76
N VAL A 76 -3.32 -0.86 7.08
CA VAL A 76 -2.37 -1.50 8.01
C VAL A 76 -3.03 -1.77 9.36
N LEU A 77 -3.60 -0.75 9.99
CA LEU A 77 -4.23 -0.88 11.32
C LEU A 77 -5.34 -1.94 11.32
N VAL A 78 -6.25 -1.87 10.35
CA VAL A 78 -7.37 -2.81 10.26
C VAL A 78 -6.89 -4.22 9.99
N GLN A 79 -6.06 -4.43 8.97
CA GLN A 79 -5.67 -5.78 8.54
C GLN A 79 -4.71 -6.47 9.51
N VAL A 80 -3.81 -5.74 10.16
CA VAL A 80 -2.98 -6.29 11.24
C VAL A 80 -3.87 -6.71 12.41
N THR A 81 -4.82 -5.86 12.82
CA THR A 81 -5.77 -6.20 13.90
C THR A 81 -6.62 -7.42 13.56
N LEU A 82 -7.19 -7.47 12.35
CA LEU A 82 -7.97 -8.62 11.88
C LEU A 82 -7.12 -9.89 11.81
N THR A 83 -5.84 -9.80 11.44
CA THR A 83 -4.93 -10.94 11.43
C THR A 83 -4.67 -11.47 12.85
N LEU A 84 -4.55 -10.57 13.84
CA LEU A 84 -4.39 -10.97 15.24
C LEU A 84 -5.64 -11.64 15.82
N LEU A 85 -6.83 -11.18 15.41
CA LEU A 85 -8.11 -11.68 15.93
C LEU A 85 -8.63 -12.91 15.20
N TRP A 86 -8.45 -12.98 13.87
CA TRP A 86 -8.99 -14.01 12.98
C TRP A 86 -7.95 -14.43 11.91
N PRO A 87 -6.81 -15.01 12.31
CA PRO A 87 -5.72 -15.33 11.39
C PRO A 87 -6.14 -16.30 10.28
N GLY A 88 -6.94 -17.33 10.59
CA GLY A 88 -7.40 -18.31 9.59
C GLY A 88 -8.26 -17.68 8.48
N ALA A 89 -9.17 -16.77 8.87
CA ALA A 89 -10.00 -16.08 7.90
C ALA A 89 -9.19 -15.10 7.04
N MET A 90 -8.23 -14.40 7.62
CA MET A 90 -7.34 -13.53 6.86
C MET A 90 -6.44 -14.34 5.91
N GLU A 91 -5.96 -15.52 6.32
CA GLU A 91 -5.13 -16.40 5.49
C GLU A 91 -5.87 -16.89 4.23
N GLU A 92 -7.14 -17.27 4.38
CA GLU A 92 -7.97 -17.78 3.29
C GLU A 92 -8.23 -16.71 2.21
N ASN A 93 -8.46 -15.49 2.68
CA ASN A 93 -9.02 -14.39 1.91
C ASN A 93 -7.95 -13.45 1.32
N VAL A 94 -6.84 -13.22 2.03
CA VAL A 94 -5.76 -12.37 1.52
C VAL A 94 -4.91 -13.13 0.49
N ILE A 95 -4.83 -12.56 -0.72
CA ILE A 95 -3.99 -13.09 -1.81
C ILE A 95 -2.53 -13.22 -1.33
N ARG A 96 -1.95 -14.42 -1.44
CA ARG A 96 -0.57 -14.76 -1.05
C ARG A 96 -0.25 -14.63 0.45
N ALA A 97 -1.24 -14.57 1.33
CA ALA A 97 -1.07 -14.46 2.78
C ALA A 97 -0.05 -15.46 3.36
N ALA A 98 -0.35 -16.76 3.31
CA ALA A 98 0.51 -17.82 3.86
C ALA A 98 1.88 -17.84 3.18
N ALA A 99 1.90 -17.82 1.85
CA ALA A 99 3.15 -17.91 1.08
C ALA A 99 4.12 -16.77 1.41
N TYR A 100 3.63 -15.52 1.53
CA TYR A 100 4.48 -14.38 1.90
C TYR A 100 4.89 -14.42 3.38
N ARG A 101 3.98 -14.80 4.29
CA ARG A 101 4.33 -15.01 5.70
C ARG A 101 5.48 -16.02 5.82
N ASP A 102 5.35 -17.17 5.18
CA ASP A 102 6.31 -18.27 5.31
C ASP A 102 7.68 -17.87 4.70
N GLU A 103 7.68 -17.16 3.56
CA GLU A 103 8.89 -16.57 2.96
C GLU A 103 9.59 -15.61 3.93
N MET A 104 8.85 -14.69 4.54
CA MET A 104 9.41 -13.72 5.48
C MET A 104 9.91 -14.38 6.76
N PHE A 105 9.17 -15.35 7.32
CA PHE A 105 9.60 -16.08 8.51
C PHE A 105 10.83 -16.94 8.25
N HIS A 106 10.94 -17.52 7.05
CA HIS A 106 12.15 -18.21 6.63
C HIS A 106 13.34 -17.24 6.61
N TRP A 107 13.21 -16.10 5.92
CA TRP A 107 14.26 -15.08 5.88
C TRP A 107 14.63 -14.55 7.27
N ILE A 108 13.66 -14.32 8.16
CA ILE A 108 13.95 -13.88 9.53
C ILE A 108 14.83 -14.92 10.25
N ARG A 109 14.51 -16.21 10.13
CA ARG A 109 15.25 -17.27 10.82
C ARG A 109 16.64 -17.53 10.22
N THR A 110 16.75 -17.55 8.89
CA THR A 110 17.95 -18.04 8.19
C THR A 110 18.80 -16.93 7.57
N GLY A 111 18.22 -15.76 7.30
CA GLY A 111 18.82 -14.73 6.47
C GLY A 111 18.74 -15.03 4.96
N GLU A 112 18.23 -16.19 4.57
CA GLU A 112 18.14 -16.62 3.18
C GLU A 112 16.84 -16.14 2.51
N GLY A 113 16.90 -15.90 1.21
CA GLY A 113 15.74 -15.53 0.38
C GLY A 113 15.77 -14.08 -0.12
N PRO A 114 14.68 -13.65 -0.79
CA PRO A 114 14.68 -12.41 -1.57
C PRO A 114 14.93 -11.15 -0.74
N GLU A 115 14.56 -11.14 0.54
CA GLU A 115 14.74 -9.93 1.37
C GLU A 115 16.21 -9.56 1.60
N GLY A 116 17.13 -10.53 1.59
CA GLY A 116 18.57 -10.33 1.79
C GLY A 116 19.40 -10.23 0.50
N ASP A 117 18.84 -10.58 -0.66
CA ASP A 117 19.57 -10.69 -1.93
C ASP A 117 19.03 -9.73 -3.00
N ILE A 118 19.86 -8.75 -3.38
CA ILE A 118 19.53 -7.76 -4.40
C ILE A 118 19.24 -8.37 -5.77
N ALA A 119 19.92 -9.46 -6.14
CA ALA A 119 19.68 -10.13 -7.41
C ALA A 119 18.29 -10.76 -7.46
N GLN A 120 17.71 -11.09 -6.30
CA GLN A 120 16.38 -11.68 -6.19
C GLN A 120 15.27 -10.62 -6.04
N PHE A 121 15.42 -9.62 -5.15
CA PHE A 121 14.32 -8.66 -4.94
C PHE A 121 14.24 -7.58 -6.01
N LEU A 122 15.36 -7.11 -6.58
CA LEU A 122 15.35 -5.96 -7.47
C LEU A 122 14.52 -6.20 -8.74
N PRO A 123 14.64 -7.34 -9.44
CA PRO A 123 13.78 -7.64 -10.60
C PRO A 123 12.30 -7.65 -10.24
N VAL A 124 11.95 -8.17 -9.06
CA VAL A 124 10.56 -8.21 -8.59
C VAL A 124 10.03 -6.81 -8.28
N HIS A 125 10.83 -5.97 -7.62
CA HIS A 125 10.48 -4.57 -7.33
C HIS A 125 10.27 -3.77 -8.61
N ILE A 126 11.18 -3.91 -9.59
CA ILE A 126 11.06 -3.26 -10.90
C ILE A 126 9.78 -3.71 -11.61
N ARG A 127 9.53 -5.02 -11.67
CA ARG A 127 8.33 -5.57 -12.30
C ARG A 127 7.05 -5.08 -11.64
N HIS A 128 6.97 -5.13 -10.31
CA HIS A 128 5.80 -4.64 -9.57
C HIS A 128 5.58 -3.14 -9.82
N PHE A 129 6.64 -2.34 -9.79
CA PHE A 129 6.53 -0.90 -10.02
C PHE A 129 6.09 -0.60 -11.46
N ALA A 130 6.65 -1.28 -12.45
CA ALA A 130 6.28 -1.12 -13.85
C ALA A 130 4.80 -1.50 -14.11
N ILE A 131 4.35 -2.65 -13.59
CA ILE A 131 2.94 -3.07 -13.69
C ILE A 131 2.04 -2.06 -12.98
N PHE A 132 2.40 -1.63 -11.77
CA PHE A 132 1.65 -0.63 -11.02
C PHE A 132 1.52 0.70 -11.79
N CYS A 133 2.61 1.16 -12.41
CA CYS A 133 2.61 2.37 -13.24
C CYS A 133 1.68 2.21 -14.44
N LEU A 134 1.76 1.08 -15.16
CA LEU A 134 0.89 0.80 -16.31
C LEU A 134 -0.58 0.79 -15.90
N LEU A 135 -0.93 0.05 -14.85
CA LEU A 135 -2.29 -0.03 -14.32
C LEU A 135 -2.81 1.34 -13.86
N SER A 136 -1.98 2.10 -13.14
CA SER A 136 -2.34 3.44 -12.69
C SER A 136 -2.58 4.40 -13.85
N LEU A 137 -1.73 4.34 -14.88
CA LEU A 137 -1.85 5.18 -16.06
C LEU A 137 -3.11 4.85 -16.85
N THR A 138 -3.43 3.58 -17.08
CA THR A 138 -4.55 3.18 -17.95
C THR A 138 -5.92 3.33 -17.28
N SER A 139 -5.99 3.32 -15.95
CA SER A 139 -7.26 3.35 -15.22
C SER A 139 -7.50 4.63 -14.40
N GLY A 140 -6.66 5.66 -14.54
CA GLY A 140 -6.73 6.84 -13.68
C GLY A 140 -6.48 6.50 -12.20
N GLY A 141 -5.60 5.53 -11.93
CA GLY A 141 -5.21 5.10 -10.60
C GLY A 141 -6.04 3.97 -9.97
N LEU A 142 -7.25 3.65 -10.47
CA LEU A 142 -8.10 2.59 -9.89
C LEU A 142 -7.41 1.22 -9.79
N LEU A 143 -6.93 0.66 -10.90
CA LEU A 143 -6.27 -0.65 -10.94
C LEU A 143 -4.94 -0.63 -10.18
N GLY A 144 -4.25 0.52 -10.17
CA GLY A 144 -3.09 0.74 -9.31
C GLY A 144 -3.44 0.61 -7.82
N LEU A 145 -4.54 1.22 -7.36
CA LEU A 145 -5.02 1.09 -5.99
C LEU A 145 -5.43 -0.34 -5.65
N MET A 146 -6.06 -1.06 -6.58
CA MET A 146 -6.40 -2.49 -6.39
C MET A 146 -5.14 -3.34 -6.24
N MET A 147 -4.14 -3.14 -7.10
CA MET A 147 -2.83 -3.80 -6.95
C MET A 147 -2.17 -3.42 -5.62
N GLY A 148 -2.21 -2.14 -5.24
CA GLY A 148 -1.72 -1.66 -3.95
C GLY A 148 -2.41 -2.36 -2.77
N ALA A 149 -3.72 -2.56 -2.84
CA ALA A 149 -4.47 -3.30 -1.82
C ALA A 149 -4.04 -4.77 -1.72
N VAL A 150 -3.72 -5.43 -2.85
CA VAL A 150 -3.14 -6.78 -2.85
C VAL A 150 -1.79 -6.78 -2.14
N LEU A 151 -0.89 -5.85 -2.49
CA LEU A 151 0.45 -5.75 -1.92
C LEU A 151 0.39 -5.48 -0.40
N LEU A 152 -0.43 -4.52 0.02
CA LEU A 152 -0.63 -4.21 1.44
C LEU A 152 -1.24 -5.41 2.19
N GLY A 153 -2.20 -6.11 1.57
CA GLY A 153 -2.90 -7.24 2.18
C GLY A 153 -1.95 -8.30 2.73
N TYR A 154 -1.13 -8.90 1.87
CA TYR A 154 -0.23 -9.97 2.34
C TYR A 154 0.88 -9.44 3.25
N MET A 155 1.31 -8.19 3.08
CA MET A 155 2.31 -7.57 3.98
C MET A 155 1.73 -7.35 5.38
N ASN A 156 0.47 -6.93 5.47
CA ASN A 156 -0.24 -6.76 6.73
C ASN A 156 -0.52 -8.10 7.41
N PHE A 157 -0.86 -9.12 6.64
CA PHE A 157 -1.02 -10.47 7.16
C PHE A 157 0.29 -11.01 7.75
N TYR A 158 1.42 -10.82 7.06
CA TYR A 158 2.74 -11.13 7.62
C TYR A 158 3.00 -10.34 8.92
N ALA A 159 2.75 -9.03 8.92
CA ALA A 159 2.99 -8.18 10.09
C ALA A 159 2.18 -8.63 11.31
N GLY A 160 0.89 -8.93 11.14
CA GLY A 160 0.06 -9.48 12.20
C GLY A 160 0.53 -10.86 12.67
N SER A 161 0.92 -11.73 11.74
CA SER A 161 1.46 -13.06 12.07
C SER A 161 2.77 -12.97 12.86
N LEU A 162 3.65 -12.03 12.53
CA LEU A 162 4.92 -11.80 13.22
C LEU A 162 4.69 -11.31 14.66
N ILE A 163 3.77 -10.36 14.84
CA ILE A 163 3.39 -9.86 16.16
C ILE A 163 2.79 -10.99 17.01
N ALA A 164 1.93 -11.82 16.45
CA ALA A 164 1.37 -12.98 17.14
C ALA A 164 2.46 -14.00 17.54
N ALA A 165 3.33 -14.38 16.59
CA ALA A 165 4.38 -15.37 16.82
C ALA A 165 5.46 -14.92 17.82
N SER A 166 5.71 -13.62 17.91
CA SER A 166 6.64 -13.02 18.88
C SER A 166 6.00 -12.69 20.24
N ALA A 167 4.78 -13.20 20.49
CA ALA A 167 4.01 -12.91 21.70
C ALA A 167 3.88 -11.40 22.01
N GLY A 168 3.76 -10.56 20.97
CA GLY A 168 3.61 -9.11 21.11
C GLY A 168 4.91 -8.36 21.42
N SER A 169 6.08 -8.91 21.06
CA SER A 169 7.37 -8.22 21.23
C SER A 169 7.35 -6.79 20.67
N PRO A 170 7.78 -5.77 21.43
CA PRO A 170 7.85 -4.40 20.94
C PRO A 170 8.73 -4.26 19.68
N VAL A 171 9.80 -5.06 19.58
CA VAL A 171 10.67 -5.07 18.41
C VAL A 171 9.90 -5.55 17.17
N ALA A 172 9.13 -6.64 17.29
CA ALA A 172 8.31 -7.13 16.20
C ALA A 172 7.21 -6.12 15.81
N ILE A 173 6.55 -5.48 16.78
CA ILE A 173 5.53 -4.46 16.51
C ILE A 173 6.12 -3.28 15.72
N LEU A 174 7.31 -2.80 16.10
CA LEU A 174 7.95 -1.65 15.48
C LEU A 174 8.60 -1.98 14.13
N LEU A 175 9.14 -3.18 13.97
CA LEU A 175 9.92 -3.57 12.78
C LEU A 175 9.16 -4.48 11.80
N ALA A 176 7.92 -4.89 12.12
CA ALA A 176 7.07 -5.65 11.21
C ALA A 176 6.85 -4.92 9.88
N TRP A 177 6.72 -3.59 9.92
CA TRP A 177 6.71 -2.74 8.75
C TRP A 177 8.10 -2.17 8.51
N GLN A 178 8.85 -2.79 7.59
CA GLN A 178 10.22 -2.36 7.34
C GLN A 178 10.26 -0.96 6.72
N VAL A 179 11.27 -0.16 7.11
CA VAL A 179 11.36 1.23 6.65
C VAL A 179 11.42 1.37 5.12
N TRP A 180 12.09 0.44 4.43
CA TRP A 180 12.13 0.43 2.96
C TRP A 180 10.76 0.14 2.36
N ALA A 181 9.98 -0.77 2.95
CA ALA A 181 8.61 -1.05 2.54
C ALA A 181 7.71 0.18 2.67
N VAL A 182 7.84 0.97 3.75
CA VAL A 182 7.10 2.23 3.93
C VAL A 182 7.47 3.25 2.84
N VAL A 183 8.76 3.39 2.55
CA VAL A 183 9.28 4.26 1.48
C VAL A 183 8.76 3.81 0.11
N ARG A 184 8.76 2.50 -0.16
CA ARG A 184 8.23 1.89 -1.39
C ARG A 184 6.74 2.20 -1.58
N VAL A 185 5.92 1.96 -0.55
CA VAL A 185 4.47 2.25 -0.61
C VAL A 185 4.24 3.74 -0.89
N THR A 186 5.02 4.62 -0.26
CA THR A 186 4.97 6.06 -0.51
C THR A 186 5.33 6.38 -1.96
N GLY A 187 6.38 5.77 -2.50
CA GLY A 187 6.77 5.91 -3.91
C GLY A 187 5.67 5.48 -4.89
N TYR A 188 5.01 4.35 -4.61
CA TYR A 188 3.88 3.85 -5.42
C TYR A 188 2.71 4.84 -5.36
N ILE A 189 2.36 5.33 -4.18
CA ILE A 189 1.29 6.33 -4.02
C ILE A 189 1.57 7.60 -4.83
N VAL A 190 2.80 8.13 -4.75
CA VAL A 190 3.20 9.33 -5.49
C VAL A 190 3.14 9.08 -7.01
N ALA A 191 3.65 7.94 -7.48
CA ALA A 191 3.57 7.56 -8.89
C ALA A 191 2.11 7.41 -9.36
N GLY A 192 1.28 6.73 -8.58
CA GLY A 192 -0.13 6.50 -8.88
C GLY A 192 -0.93 7.80 -8.97
N ALA A 193 -0.65 8.76 -8.09
CA ALA A 193 -1.24 10.09 -8.16
C ALA A 193 -0.80 10.86 -9.42
N ALA A 194 0.49 10.82 -9.76
CA ALA A 194 1.02 11.49 -10.94
C ALA A 194 0.44 10.91 -12.25
N LEU A 195 0.49 9.58 -12.40
CA LEU A 195 0.01 8.85 -13.57
C LEU A 195 -1.52 8.86 -13.68
N GLY A 196 -2.23 8.69 -12.57
CA GLY A 196 -3.69 8.82 -12.54
C GLY A 196 -4.13 10.24 -12.92
N GLY A 197 -3.40 11.25 -12.46
CA GLY A 197 -3.61 12.65 -12.87
C GLY A 197 -3.32 12.91 -14.35
N ALA A 198 -2.49 12.10 -15.02
CA ALA A 198 -2.27 12.23 -16.46
C ALA A 198 -3.58 12.06 -17.25
N LEU A 199 -4.43 11.11 -16.85
CA LEU A 199 -5.77 10.93 -17.42
C LEU A 199 -6.81 11.86 -16.81
N LEU A 200 -6.83 12.01 -15.49
CA LEU A 200 -7.98 12.56 -14.78
C LEU A 200 -7.94 14.09 -14.59
N HIS A 201 -6.77 14.71 -14.59
CA HIS A 201 -6.65 16.15 -14.36
C HIS A 201 -7.27 16.92 -15.52
N GLN A 202 -8.34 17.69 -15.22
CA GLN A 202 -9.23 18.31 -16.19
C GLN A 202 -8.79 19.71 -16.68
N ARG A 203 -7.63 20.22 -16.24
CA ARG A 203 -7.14 21.53 -16.71
C ARG A 203 -6.60 21.43 -18.14
N ASN A 204 -6.92 22.44 -18.94
CA ASN A 204 -6.52 22.54 -20.36
C ASN A 204 -5.06 22.99 -20.56
N ASP A 205 -4.36 23.42 -19.49
CA ASP A 205 -2.94 23.78 -19.58
C ASP A 205 -2.06 22.51 -19.58
N ILE A 206 -1.78 22.02 -20.79
CA ILE A 206 -0.95 20.84 -21.03
C ILE A 206 0.48 21.03 -20.49
N GLY A 207 1.04 22.23 -20.59
CA GLY A 207 2.40 22.54 -20.16
C GLY A 207 2.55 22.45 -18.64
N ALA A 208 1.68 23.15 -17.90
CA ALA A 208 1.68 23.11 -16.43
C ALA A 208 1.33 21.72 -15.90
N LYS A 209 0.40 21.01 -16.55
CA LYS A 209 0.05 19.61 -16.23
C LYS A 209 1.27 18.70 -16.39
N LYS A 210 1.96 18.74 -17.52
CA LYS A 210 3.17 17.94 -17.78
C LYS A 210 4.27 18.22 -16.74
N LYS A 211 4.57 19.49 -16.46
CA LYS A 211 5.57 19.89 -15.45
C LYS A 211 5.24 19.31 -14.07
N THR A 212 3.97 19.36 -13.69
CA THR A 212 3.51 18.83 -12.40
C THR A 212 3.65 17.31 -12.32
N ILE A 213 3.24 16.59 -13.38
CA ILE A 213 3.35 15.13 -13.46
C ILE A 213 4.81 14.69 -13.38
N ILE A 214 5.71 15.33 -14.15
CA ILE A 214 7.14 15.01 -14.14
C ILE A 214 7.71 15.22 -12.74
N ARG A 215 7.41 16.35 -12.08
CA ARG A 215 7.89 16.62 -10.71
C ARG A 215 7.52 15.50 -9.73
N TRP A 216 6.27 15.04 -9.76
CA TRP A 216 5.82 13.98 -8.87
C TRP A 216 6.40 12.61 -9.26
N LEU A 217 6.55 12.32 -10.55
CA LEU A 217 7.22 11.08 -11.00
C LEU A 217 8.70 11.06 -10.60
N THR A 218 9.41 12.19 -10.68
CA THR A 218 10.80 12.30 -10.19
C THR A 218 10.88 11.98 -8.69
N LEU A 219 9.96 12.52 -7.89
CA LEU A 219 9.90 12.20 -6.46
C LEU A 219 9.59 10.71 -6.23
N ALA A 220 8.64 10.14 -6.96
CA ALA A 220 8.32 8.72 -6.86
C ALA A 220 9.54 7.85 -7.18
N LEU A 221 10.26 8.13 -8.27
CA LEU A 221 11.47 7.41 -8.64
C LEU A 221 12.56 7.55 -7.58
N ALA A 222 12.75 8.74 -7.01
CA ALA A 222 13.70 8.93 -5.91
C ALA A 222 13.35 8.06 -4.69
N LEU A 223 12.05 7.92 -4.37
CA LEU A 223 11.58 7.03 -3.31
C LEU A 223 11.80 5.54 -3.65
N ILE A 224 11.60 5.12 -4.90
CA ILE A 224 11.88 3.73 -5.31
C ILE A 224 13.38 3.41 -5.22
N VAL A 225 14.25 4.35 -5.62
CA VAL A 225 15.70 4.19 -5.45
C VAL A 225 16.07 4.13 -3.97
N ALA A 226 15.44 4.96 -3.14
CA ALA A 226 15.64 4.94 -1.69
C ALA A 226 15.16 3.63 -1.04
N ASP A 227 14.04 3.04 -1.49
CA ASP A 227 13.59 1.71 -1.07
C ASP A 227 14.68 0.66 -1.30
N VAL A 228 15.22 0.59 -2.52
CA VAL A 228 16.28 -0.37 -2.86
C VAL A 228 17.53 -0.15 -2.02
N ALA A 229 17.97 1.10 -1.86
CA ALA A 229 19.16 1.44 -1.08
C ALA A 229 18.99 1.11 0.41
N LEU A 230 17.84 1.46 1.00
CA LEU A 230 17.51 1.16 2.39
C LEU A 230 17.41 -0.34 2.63
N LYS A 231 16.73 -1.08 1.73
CA LYS A 231 16.62 -2.53 1.83
C LYS A 231 17.98 -3.19 1.79
N TRP A 232 18.80 -2.83 0.80
CA TRP A 232 20.16 -3.36 0.66
C TRP A 232 21.03 -3.08 1.89
N ALA A 233 20.92 -1.89 2.50
CA ALA A 233 21.72 -1.52 3.67
C ALA A 233 21.20 -2.12 4.99
N LEU A 234 19.89 -2.29 5.15
CA LEU A 234 19.27 -2.56 6.45
C LEU A 234 18.67 -3.95 6.60
N ALA A 235 18.57 -4.76 5.53
CA ALA A 235 17.96 -6.09 5.59
C ALA A 235 18.59 -6.97 6.68
N GLY A 236 19.92 -7.05 6.73
CA GLY A 236 20.62 -7.86 7.75
C GLY A 236 20.34 -7.40 9.18
N VAL A 237 20.26 -6.08 9.42
CA VAL A 237 19.97 -5.52 10.75
C VAL A 237 18.53 -5.87 11.19
N TYR A 238 17.57 -5.73 10.27
CA TYR A 238 16.18 -6.13 10.52
C TYR A 238 16.05 -7.63 10.78
N GLN A 239 16.75 -8.46 10.00
CA GLN A 239 16.75 -9.90 10.16
C GLN A 239 17.20 -10.30 11.57
N GLN A 240 18.35 -9.80 12.03
CA GLN A 240 18.88 -10.11 13.36
C GLN A 240 17.93 -9.65 14.47
N ALA A 241 17.39 -8.43 14.37
CA ALA A 241 16.48 -7.88 15.36
C ALA A 241 15.16 -8.67 15.44
N LEU A 242 14.59 -9.05 14.29
CA LEU A 242 13.34 -9.81 14.23
C LEU A 242 13.54 -11.27 14.65
N ASN A 243 14.70 -11.87 14.35
CA ASN A 243 15.03 -13.21 14.82
C ASN A 243 15.13 -13.25 16.35
N GLY A 244 15.87 -12.30 16.94
CA GLY A 244 15.92 -12.15 18.39
C GLY A 244 14.53 -11.94 19.04
N ALA A 245 13.62 -11.24 18.35
CA ALA A 245 12.24 -11.07 18.81
C ALA A 245 11.39 -12.35 18.75
N LEU A 246 11.77 -13.33 17.92
CA LEU A 246 11.11 -14.65 17.81
C LEU A 246 11.71 -15.72 18.74
N GLY A 247 12.74 -15.37 19.51
CA GLY A 247 13.34 -16.27 20.50
C GLY A 247 14.67 -16.92 20.09
N GLY A 248 15.19 -16.65 18.89
CA GLY A 248 16.48 -17.16 18.41
C GLY A 248 16.45 -18.61 17.94
#